data_AF-A0A6P1EBJ8-F1
#
_entry.id   AF-A0A6P1EBJ8-F1
#
_cell.length_a   1.000
_cell.length_b   1.000
_cell.length_c   1.000
_cell.angle_alpha   90.00
_cell.angle_beta   90.00
_cell.angle_gamma   90.00
#
_symmetry.space_group_name_H-M   'P 1'
#
loop_
_entity.id
_entity.type
_entity.pdbx_description
1 polymer ?
#
loop_
_entity_poly.entity_id
_entity_poly.type
_entity_poly.pdbx_seq_one_letter_code
_entity_poly.pdbx_strand_id
1 'polypeptide(L)'
;MKDSFQATFREKYRRMSFVALCIALIFSVSLMIPRGSGVMRAIIVNPDTYQQANNASWASISVSFMMGFFLPLIGATFLRNTIRMDRDNGTMTLFLTTKFSKLNYIMGKFLSNLCLMLIFWLIILIFSLIGTLLKFGQTTFNLGQFLMPFLILLPGLIFVSALTIFTEFIPGLRGRLGTAGLVAFLAILYAAGANYQHTPGHLLRLFNLSGSGYLITNIKQAVVQSSGKPLTLLKVIGASTSTRYTGAHNLVFPTLKLTGLDFLNMGLLVLLGIGLVVLAALLLERRPISAYHMGRWEMRLPAFRLPAKRLPAMEMNGIKHSQFYISSRLLTGGVTNYWVLIIMIIWLWNWGSTYSGLIHSAFPILFLAVIPLFAELGAGGVQNDVYQWLRTIPNGQRRQTLRECLAGIALSIFLVLPALSKVPAFMMVALFIWAVQLPLVCQLLGRLTGSKRPVQLVIVLFFYLYINGAPLLPFDQSGLTLPTVIYLVIGLGSLSLLFFPKIYPIKN
;
A
#
# COMPACT_ATOMS: atom_id res chain seq x y z
N MET A 1 15.38 -24.49 -1.10
CA MET A 1 15.08 -23.21 -1.78
C MET A 1 13.59 -22.89 -1.72
N LYS A 2 12.73 -23.75 -2.28
CA LYS A 2 11.26 -23.58 -2.28
C LYS A 2 10.66 -23.28 -0.91
N ASP A 3 11.04 -24.04 0.12
CA ASP A 3 10.44 -23.87 1.46
C ASP A 3 10.86 -22.55 2.12
N SER A 4 12.13 -22.16 1.97
CA SER A 4 12.65 -20.89 2.46
C SER A 4 11.95 -19.70 1.77
N PHE A 5 11.72 -19.80 0.46
CA PHE A 5 10.93 -18.83 -0.30
C PHE A 5 9.50 -18.74 0.24
N GLN A 6 8.79 -19.88 0.35
CA GLN A 6 7.39 -19.90 0.75
C GLN A 6 7.18 -19.38 2.17
N ALA A 7 8.03 -19.77 3.12
CA ALA A 7 7.96 -19.32 4.51
C ALA A 7 8.11 -17.80 4.59
N THR A 8 9.18 -17.27 4.01
CA THR A 8 9.50 -15.82 4.03
C THR A 8 8.43 -15.00 3.33
N PHE A 9 7.97 -15.47 2.17
CA PHE A 9 6.94 -14.77 1.40
C PHE A 9 5.62 -14.71 2.16
N ARG A 10 5.13 -15.85 2.67
CA ARG A 10 3.87 -15.91 3.43
C ARG A 10 3.93 -15.06 4.69
N GLU A 11 5.08 -15.03 5.34
CA GLU A 11 5.27 -14.24 6.53
C GLU A 11 5.15 -12.74 6.24
N LYS A 12 5.91 -12.22 5.27
CA LYS A 12 5.85 -10.79 4.92
C LYS A 12 4.51 -10.40 4.32
N TYR A 13 3.93 -11.24 3.48
CA TYR A 13 2.61 -11.04 2.89
C TYR A 13 1.53 -10.86 3.97
N ARG A 14 1.59 -11.63 5.06
CA ARG A 14 0.60 -11.59 6.15
C ARG A 14 0.75 -10.41 7.12
N ARG A 15 1.85 -9.67 7.07
CA ARG A 15 2.04 -8.47 7.90
C ARG A 15 1.08 -7.36 7.50
N MET A 16 0.66 -6.55 8.47
CA MET A 16 -0.17 -5.37 8.22
C MET A 16 0.58 -4.30 7.41
N SER A 17 1.90 -4.21 7.59
CA SER A 17 2.75 -3.30 6.82
C SER A 17 2.72 -3.57 5.32
N PHE A 18 2.56 -4.83 4.89
CA PHE A 18 2.42 -5.16 3.47
C PHE A 18 1.19 -4.50 2.85
N VAL A 19 0.04 -4.62 3.53
CA VAL A 19 -1.20 -3.98 3.07
C VAL A 19 -1.05 -2.48 3.11
N ALA A 20 -0.63 -1.91 4.24
CA ALA A 20 -0.46 -0.47 4.36
C ALA A 20 0.41 0.10 3.24
N LEU A 21 1.47 -0.61 2.85
CA LEU A 21 2.32 -0.23 1.74
C LEU A 21 1.60 -0.36 0.39
N CYS A 22 0.89 -1.47 0.11
CA CYS A 22 0.07 -1.59 -1.11
C CYS A 22 -0.94 -0.43 -1.25
N ILE A 23 -1.60 -0.07 -0.15
CA ILE A 23 -2.56 1.05 -0.11
C ILE A 23 -1.85 2.36 -0.42
N ALA A 24 -0.74 2.62 0.25
CA ALA A 24 0.06 3.81 0.04
C ALA A 24 0.55 3.92 -1.41
N LEU A 25 0.97 2.82 -2.03
CA LEU A 25 1.37 2.80 -3.44
C LEU A 25 0.20 3.13 -4.38
N ILE A 26 -0.95 2.49 -4.18
CA ILE A 26 -2.15 2.74 -4.99
C ILE A 26 -2.57 4.22 -4.90
N PHE A 27 -2.58 4.77 -3.69
CA PHE A 27 -2.89 6.18 -3.47
C PHE A 27 -1.81 7.11 -4.04
N SER A 28 -0.54 6.76 -3.91
CA SER A 28 0.55 7.55 -4.49
C SER A 28 0.43 7.65 -6.00
N VAL A 29 0.06 6.56 -6.70
CA VAL A 29 -0.15 6.59 -8.15
C VAL A 29 -1.18 7.66 -8.55
N SER A 30 -2.30 7.78 -7.83
CA SER A 30 -3.33 8.78 -8.16
C SER A 30 -2.87 10.23 -7.94
N LEU A 31 -1.94 10.45 -7.01
CA LEU A 31 -1.27 11.74 -6.82
C LEU A 31 -0.24 12.05 -7.92
N MET A 32 0.39 11.00 -8.47
CA MET A 32 1.45 11.11 -9.46
C MET A 32 0.94 11.25 -10.89
N ILE A 33 -0.30 10.83 -11.16
CA ILE A 33 -0.95 11.09 -12.45
C ILE A 33 -1.12 12.61 -12.61
N PRO A 34 -0.42 13.22 -13.58
CA PRO A 34 -0.26 14.67 -13.61
C PRO A 34 -1.58 15.34 -13.95
N ARG A 35 -1.96 16.41 -13.22
CA ARG A 35 -3.21 17.16 -13.40
C ARG A 35 -2.99 18.40 -14.27
N GLY A 36 -3.99 18.79 -15.07
CA GLY A 36 -3.91 19.95 -15.95
C GLY A 36 -3.87 21.29 -15.20
N SER A 37 -4.43 21.31 -13.99
CA SER A 37 -4.45 22.44 -13.05
C SER A 37 -3.97 21.99 -11.66
N GLY A 38 -3.37 22.91 -10.90
CA GLY A 38 -2.87 22.66 -9.55
C GLY A 38 -1.44 23.17 -9.32
N VAL A 39 -1.16 23.52 -8.07
CA VAL A 39 0.13 24.08 -7.60
C VAL A 39 1.24 23.03 -7.63
N MET A 40 0.92 21.80 -7.24
CA MET A 40 1.89 20.69 -7.20
C MET A 40 1.73 19.81 -8.43
N ARG A 41 2.83 19.57 -9.15
CA ARG A 41 2.86 18.67 -10.31
C ARG A 41 4.03 17.70 -10.21
N ALA A 42 3.80 16.48 -10.72
CA ALA A 42 4.77 15.40 -10.72
C ALA A 42 6.02 15.74 -11.55
N ILE A 43 5.81 16.25 -12.77
CA ILE A 43 6.86 16.67 -13.70
C ILE A 43 6.45 17.99 -14.35
N ILE A 44 7.41 18.91 -14.51
CA ILE A 44 7.28 20.16 -15.25
C ILE A 44 8.41 20.23 -16.29
N VAL A 45 8.05 20.37 -17.57
CA VAL A 45 8.99 20.46 -18.69
C VAL A 45 8.75 21.76 -19.46
N ASN A 46 9.74 22.65 -19.53
CA ASN A 46 9.69 23.95 -20.23
C ASN A 46 8.29 24.60 -20.18
N PRO A 47 7.84 25.04 -18.99
CA PRO A 47 6.45 25.44 -18.73
C PRO A 47 5.95 26.60 -19.61
N ASP A 48 6.84 27.46 -20.07
CA ASP A 48 6.50 28.59 -20.94
C ASP A 48 6.25 28.17 -22.40
N THR A 49 6.68 26.96 -22.79
CA THR A 49 6.56 26.45 -24.16
C THR A 49 5.48 25.39 -24.30
N TYR A 50 5.41 24.45 -23.34
CA TYR A 50 4.55 23.28 -23.44
C TYR A 50 3.35 23.30 -22.51
N GLN A 51 2.20 22.86 -23.02
CA GLN A 51 1.07 22.47 -22.20
C GLN A 51 1.43 21.22 -21.40
N GLN A 52 1.30 21.31 -20.08
CA GLN A 52 1.64 20.23 -19.17
C GLN A 52 0.45 19.27 -19.01
N ALA A 53 0.72 17.96 -18.99
CA ALA A 53 -0.26 16.92 -18.63
C ALA A 53 -1.51 16.83 -19.52
N ASN A 54 -1.35 17.11 -20.82
CA ASN A 54 -2.43 17.15 -21.81
C ASN A 54 -2.70 15.80 -22.51
N ASN A 55 -1.82 14.81 -22.39
CA ASN A 55 -1.98 13.51 -23.04
C ASN A 55 -1.46 12.34 -22.18
N ALA A 56 -1.80 11.12 -22.59
CA ALA A 56 -1.51 9.89 -21.87
C ALA A 56 0.00 9.61 -21.67
N SER A 57 0.88 10.07 -22.57
CA SER A 57 2.33 9.82 -22.47
C SER A 57 2.96 10.49 -21.24
N TRP A 58 2.37 11.58 -20.74
CA TRP A 58 2.82 12.23 -19.50
C TRP A 58 2.59 11.36 -18.26
N ALA A 59 1.55 10.54 -18.25
CA ALA A 59 1.17 9.76 -17.08
C ALA A 59 2.19 8.66 -16.78
N SER A 60 2.58 7.85 -17.77
CA SER A 60 3.55 6.77 -17.58
C SER A 60 4.92 7.30 -17.15
N ILE A 61 5.39 8.38 -17.77
CA ILE A 61 6.66 9.00 -17.42
C ILE A 61 6.61 9.59 -16.01
N SER A 62 5.55 10.33 -15.66
CA SER A 62 5.40 10.92 -14.32
C SER A 62 5.41 9.86 -13.22
N VAL A 63 4.56 8.84 -13.35
CA VAL A 63 4.45 7.78 -12.34
C VAL A 63 5.74 6.97 -12.27
N SER A 64 6.34 6.59 -13.40
CA SER A 64 7.58 5.80 -13.41
C SER A 64 8.78 6.56 -12.88
N PHE A 65 8.90 7.86 -13.18
CA PHE A 65 10.00 8.68 -12.68
C PHE A 65 9.93 8.78 -11.15
N MET A 66 8.75 9.08 -10.62
CA MET A 66 8.57 9.23 -9.17
C MET A 66 8.66 7.91 -8.44
N MET A 67 8.03 6.84 -8.95
CA MET A 67 8.12 5.52 -8.33
C MET A 67 9.49 4.90 -8.50
N GLY A 68 10.22 5.20 -9.58
CA GLY A 68 11.62 4.81 -9.73
C GLY A 68 12.50 5.35 -8.60
N PHE A 69 12.16 6.51 -8.03
CA PHE A 69 12.82 7.05 -6.85
C PHE A 69 12.28 6.43 -5.54
N PHE A 70 10.96 6.48 -5.30
CA PHE A 70 10.37 6.11 -4.02
C PHE A 70 10.27 4.60 -3.78
N LEU A 71 9.93 3.81 -4.79
CA LEU A 71 9.69 2.37 -4.62
C LEU A 71 10.94 1.63 -4.13
N PRO A 72 12.15 1.84 -4.69
CA PRO A 72 13.36 1.23 -4.16
C PRO A 72 13.66 1.59 -2.70
N LEU A 73 13.44 2.85 -2.31
CA LEU A 73 13.68 3.32 -0.93
C LEU A 73 12.71 2.66 0.05
N ILE A 74 11.41 2.82 -0.19
CA ILE A 74 10.35 2.29 0.68
C ILE A 74 10.42 0.75 0.68
N GLY A 75 10.52 0.15 -0.50
CA GLY A 75 10.60 -1.29 -0.63
C GLY A 75 11.84 -1.86 0.06
N ALA A 76 13.01 -1.20 0.00
CA ALA A 76 14.18 -1.69 0.71
C ALA A 76 13.99 -1.71 2.24
N THR A 77 13.29 -0.73 2.81
CA THR A 77 12.93 -0.76 4.24
C THR A 77 12.00 -1.93 4.59
N PHE A 78 11.04 -2.23 3.71
CA PHE A 78 10.10 -3.33 3.89
C PHE A 78 10.76 -4.71 3.71
N LEU A 79 11.69 -4.80 2.77
CA LEU A 79 12.42 -6.02 2.44
C LEU A 79 13.47 -6.42 3.49
N ARG A 80 13.83 -5.51 4.39
CA ARG A 80 14.82 -5.75 5.45
C ARG A 80 14.33 -6.72 6.54
N ASN A 81 15.26 -7.13 7.38
CA ASN A 81 15.11 -8.04 8.53
C ASN A 81 14.67 -9.46 8.15
N THR A 82 15.12 -9.96 7.00
CA THR A 82 14.73 -11.27 6.50
C THR A 82 15.58 -12.40 7.11
N ILE A 83 16.88 -12.18 7.26
CA ILE A 83 17.83 -13.14 7.86
C ILE A 83 17.96 -12.85 9.36
N ARG A 84 17.98 -11.56 9.72
CA ARG A 84 18.01 -11.14 11.12
C ARG A 84 16.91 -11.82 11.94
N MET A 85 15.71 -11.91 11.40
CA MET A 85 14.61 -12.52 12.10
C MET A 85 14.75 -14.03 12.27
N ASP A 86 15.31 -14.74 11.29
CA ASP A 86 15.64 -16.17 11.45
C ASP A 86 16.70 -16.36 12.54
N ARG A 87 17.61 -15.40 12.68
CA ARG A 87 18.60 -15.37 13.78
C ARG A 87 17.95 -15.06 15.13
N ASP A 88 17.12 -14.02 15.19
CA ASP A 88 16.46 -13.56 16.42
C ASP A 88 15.45 -14.60 16.94
N ASN A 89 14.78 -15.33 16.05
CA ASN A 89 13.85 -16.42 16.39
C ASN A 89 14.57 -17.75 16.71
N GLY A 90 15.90 -17.83 16.57
CA GLY A 90 16.68 -19.05 16.78
C GLY A 90 16.50 -20.13 15.70
N THR A 91 15.67 -19.89 14.67
CA THR A 91 15.45 -20.86 13.57
C THR A 91 16.71 -21.07 12.74
N MET A 92 17.56 -20.03 12.63
CA MET A 92 18.85 -20.12 11.97
C MET A 92 19.77 -21.16 12.65
N THR A 93 19.73 -21.28 13.98
CA THR A 93 20.51 -22.28 14.72
C THR A 93 20.08 -23.69 14.37
N LEU A 94 18.77 -23.94 14.24
CA LEU A 94 18.20 -25.23 13.85
C LEU A 94 18.58 -25.62 12.41
N PHE A 95 18.62 -24.66 11.49
CA PHE A 95 19.07 -24.95 10.12
C PHE A 95 20.56 -25.32 10.08
N LEU A 96 21.39 -24.66 10.89
CA LEU A 96 22.83 -24.89 10.95
C LEU A 96 23.23 -26.25 11.55
N THR A 97 22.33 -26.95 12.26
CA THR A 97 22.57 -28.32 12.76
C THR A 97 22.31 -29.42 11.72
N THR A 98 21.89 -29.07 10.50
CA THR A 98 21.56 -30.02 9.42
C THR A 98 22.45 -29.83 8.19
N LYS A 99 22.45 -30.80 7.25
CA LYS A 99 23.10 -30.65 5.94
C LYS A 99 22.35 -29.61 5.10
N PHE A 100 22.75 -28.34 5.25
CA PHE A 100 22.01 -27.19 4.72
C PHE A 100 22.77 -26.47 3.60
N SER A 101 22.13 -26.34 2.43
CA SER A 101 22.69 -25.55 1.33
C SER A 101 22.46 -24.05 1.58
N LYS A 102 23.56 -23.35 1.90
CA LYS A 102 23.58 -21.90 2.13
C LYS A 102 23.06 -21.11 0.94
N LEU A 103 23.49 -21.47 -0.27
CA LEU A 103 23.07 -20.82 -1.50
C LEU A 103 21.56 -20.98 -1.74
N ASN A 104 21.03 -22.19 -1.55
CA ASN A 104 19.59 -22.45 -1.73
C ASN A 104 18.73 -21.69 -0.73
N TYR A 105 19.25 -21.40 0.46
CA TYR A 105 18.58 -20.58 1.45
C TYR A 105 18.59 -19.11 1.07
N ILE A 106 19.76 -18.53 0.78
CA ILE A 106 19.88 -17.12 0.41
C ILE A 106 19.14 -16.83 -0.89
N MET A 107 19.21 -17.73 -1.87
CA MET A 107 18.45 -17.61 -3.11
C MET A 107 16.94 -17.66 -2.84
N GLY A 108 16.48 -18.49 -1.91
CA GLY A 108 15.07 -18.52 -1.49
C GLY A 108 14.62 -17.20 -0.85
N LYS A 109 15.44 -16.61 0.03
CA LYS A 109 15.19 -15.29 0.61
C LYS A 109 15.21 -14.18 -0.43
N PHE A 110 16.15 -14.22 -1.37
CA PHE A 110 16.27 -13.28 -2.47
C PHE A 110 15.06 -13.32 -3.40
N LEU A 111 14.66 -14.51 -3.85
CA LEU A 111 13.46 -14.68 -4.68
C LEU A 111 12.21 -14.20 -3.95
N SER A 112 12.10 -14.39 -2.64
CA SER A 112 10.98 -13.88 -1.85
C SER A 112 10.96 -12.34 -1.84
N ASN A 113 12.12 -11.71 -1.61
CA ASN A 113 12.25 -10.26 -1.63
C ASN A 113 11.96 -9.68 -3.02
N LEU A 114 12.51 -10.32 -4.06
CA LEU A 114 12.27 -9.94 -5.45
C LEU A 114 10.79 -10.06 -5.82
N CYS A 115 10.14 -11.16 -5.46
CA CYS A 115 8.71 -11.38 -5.72
C CYS A 115 7.85 -10.29 -5.05
N LEU A 116 8.14 -9.91 -3.81
CA LEU A 116 7.44 -8.82 -3.12
C LEU A 116 7.65 -7.47 -3.81
N MET A 117 8.87 -7.16 -4.25
CA MET A 117 9.14 -5.95 -5.04
C MET A 117 8.43 -5.95 -6.39
N LEU A 118 8.38 -7.08 -7.08
CA LEU A 118 7.66 -7.23 -8.34
C LEU A 118 6.14 -7.06 -8.14
N ILE A 119 5.58 -7.52 -7.02
CA ILE A 119 4.17 -7.26 -6.68
C ILE A 119 3.93 -5.76 -6.52
N PHE A 120 4.79 -5.05 -5.78
CA PHE A 120 4.66 -3.59 -5.62
C PHE A 120 4.78 -2.84 -6.95
N TRP A 121 5.74 -3.24 -7.78
CA TRP A 121 5.90 -2.70 -9.14
C TRP A 121 4.68 -2.98 -10.01
N LEU A 122 4.13 -4.19 -9.98
CA LEU A 122 2.95 -4.57 -10.74
C LEU A 122 1.70 -3.82 -10.29
N ILE A 123 1.55 -3.58 -8.99
CA ILE A 123 0.49 -2.71 -8.45
C ILE A 123 0.62 -1.31 -9.05
N ILE A 124 1.81 -0.71 -9.02
CA ILE A 124 2.03 0.61 -9.61
C ILE A 124 1.67 0.62 -11.10
N LEU A 125 2.14 -0.38 -11.86
CA LEU A 125 1.89 -0.49 -13.30
C LEU A 125 0.40 -0.62 -13.62
N ILE A 126 -0.31 -1.55 -12.97
CA ILE A 126 -1.74 -1.80 -13.22
C ILE A 126 -2.57 -0.58 -12.84
N PHE A 127 -2.33 -0.02 -11.65
CA PHE A 127 -3.10 1.15 -11.22
C PHE A 127 -2.79 2.34 -12.12
N SER A 128 -1.53 2.58 -12.49
CA SER A 128 -1.18 3.63 -13.44
C SER A 128 -1.87 3.44 -14.80
N LEU A 129 -2.04 2.20 -15.26
CA LEU A 129 -2.73 1.90 -16.51
C LEU A 129 -4.21 2.30 -16.40
N ILE A 130 -4.88 1.82 -15.34
CA ILE A 130 -6.28 2.15 -15.05
C ILE A 130 -6.46 3.67 -14.96
N GLY A 131 -5.62 4.35 -14.19
CA GLY A 131 -5.73 5.80 -13.98
C GLY A 131 -5.48 6.61 -15.26
N THR A 132 -4.56 6.15 -16.11
CA THR A 132 -4.31 6.77 -17.42
C THR A 132 -5.50 6.60 -18.36
N LEU A 133 -6.07 5.38 -18.43
CA LEU A 133 -7.22 5.08 -19.28
C LEU A 133 -8.49 5.82 -18.83
N LEU A 134 -8.73 5.90 -17.51
CA LEU A 134 -9.86 6.66 -16.95
C LEU A 134 -9.76 8.14 -17.29
N LYS A 135 -8.55 8.70 -17.30
CA LYS A 135 -8.32 10.12 -17.49
C LYS A 135 -8.28 10.55 -18.96
N PHE A 136 -7.58 9.81 -19.81
CA PHE A 136 -7.29 10.22 -21.19
C PHE A 136 -8.05 9.41 -22.25
N GLY A 137 -8.81 8.39 -21.84
CA GLY A 137 -9.53 7.49 -22.75
C GLY A 137 -8.60 6.55 -23.53
N GLN A 138 -9.20 5.68 -24.35
CA GLN A 138 -8.47 4.66 -25.11
C GLN A 138 -7.86 5.17 -26.43
N THR A 139 -8.44 6.23 -27.02
CA THR A 139 -8.12 6.68 -28.39
C THR A 139 -6.72 7.27 -28.56
N THR A 140 -6.08 7.70 -27.46
CA THR A 140 -4.71 8.28 -27.47
C THR A 140 -3.67 7.36 -26.82
N PHE A 141 -4.06 6.14 -26.44
CA PHE A 141 -3.22 5.24 -25.66
C PHE A 141 -2.32 4.37 -26.54
N ASN A 142 -1.00 4.50 -26.35
CA ASN A 142 -0.01 3.61 -26.96
C ASN A 142 0.64 2.73 -25.88
N LEU A 143 0.49 1.40 -26.01
CA LEU A 143 0.98 0.43 -25.03
C LEU A 143 2.50 0.48 -24.84
N GLY A 144 3.27 0.67 -25.92
CA GLY A 144 4.73 0.76 -25.86
C GLY A 144 5.22 2.00 -25.13
N GLN A 145 4.62 3.17 -25.42
CA GLN A 145 4.90 4.43 -24.72
C GLN A 145 4.53 4.36 -23.23
N PHE A 146 3.50 3.58 -22.91
CA PHE A 146 3.07 3.40 -21.52
C PHE A 146 3.97 2.45 -20.73
N LEU A 147 4.30 1.29 -21.30
CA LEU A 147 4.90 0.17 -20.55
C LEU A 147 6.43 0.30 -20.39
N MET A 148 7.12 0.89 -21.37
CA MET A 148 8.58 1.04 -21.34
C MET A 148 9.11 1.81 -20.12
N PRO A 149 8.53 2.95 -19.70
CA PRO A 149 8.92 3.66 -18.48
C PRO A 149 8.92 2.79 -17.20
N PHE A 150 8.07 1.76 -17.12
CA PHE A 150 8.03 0.86 -15.98
C PHE A 150 9.04 -0.28 -16.08
N LEU A 151 9.30 -0.80 -17.29
CA LEU A 151 10.24 -1.91 -17.50
C LEU A 151 11.68 -1.56 -17.15
N ILE A 152 12.10 -0.32 -17.44
CA ILE A 152 13.45 0.16 -17.13
C ILE A 152 13.77 0.16 -15.62
N LEU A 153 12.75 0.03 -14.75
CA LEU A 153 12.91 -0.05 -13.30
C LEU A 153 13.37 -1.45 -12.83
N LEU A 154 13.06 -2.51 -13.60
CA LEU A 154 13.25 -3.90 -13.17
C LEU A 154 14.70 -4.23 -12.77
N PRO A 155 15.74 -3.85 -13.53
CA PRO A 155 17.13 -4.11 -13.16
C PRO A 155 17.50 -3.53 -11.79
N GLY A 156 17.04 -2.30 -11.50
CA GLY A 156 17.25 -1.65 -10.21
C GLY A 156 16.51 -2.34 -9.07
N LEU A 157 15.27 -2.79 -9.28
CA LEU A 157 14.50 -3.54 -8.28
C LEU A 157 15.14 -4.89 -7.94
N ILE A 158 15.71 -5.58 -8.93
CA ILE A 158 16.49 -6.80 -8.75
C ILE A 158 17.71 -6.51 -7.88
N PHE A 159 18.49 -5.50 -8.25
CA PHE A 159 19.69 -5.11 -7.53
C PHE A 159 19.39 -4.72 -6.07
N VAL A 160 18.38 -3.89 -5.84
CA VAL A 160 17.97 -3.44 -4.50
C VAL A 160 17.49 -4.62 -3.64
N SER A 161 16.76 -5.56 -4.23
CA SER A 161 16.34 -6.79 -3.53
C SER A 161 17.55 -7.62 -3.08
N ALA A 162 18.59 -7.73 -3.90
CA ALA A 162 19.84 -8.40 -3.52
C ALA A 162 20.62 -7.62 -2.46
N LEU A 163 20.74 -6.30 -2.63
CA LEU A 163 21.46 -5.41 -1.72
C LEU A 163 20.86 -5.44 -0.30
N THR A 164 19.53 -5.51 -0.18
CA THR A 164 18.86 -5.61 1.12
C THR A 164 19.28 -6.85 1.91
N ILE A 165 19.52 -7.97 1.22
CA ILE A 165 19.97 -9.22 1.83
C ILE A 165 21.46 -9.14 2.17
N PHE A 166 22.27 -8.67 1.22
CA PHE A 166 23.71 -8.56 1.40
C PHE A 166 24.08 -7.70 2.62
N THR A 167 23.38 -6.57 2.79
CA THR A 167 23.62 -5.65 3.92
C THR A 167 23.22 -6.22 5.29
N GLU A 168 22.47 -7.32 5.37
CA GLU A 168 22.22 -8.02 6.63
C GLU A 168 23.40 -8.88 7.12
N PHE A 169 24.41 -9.10 6.28
CA PHE A 169 25.62 -9.85 6.65
C PHE A 169 26.72 -8.96 7.21
N ILE A 170 26.80 -7.72 6.75
CA ILE A 170 27.85 -6.77 7.15
C ILE A 170 27.67 -6.41 8.64
N PRO A 171 28.68 -6.64 9.50
CA PRO A 171 28.66 -6.19 10.89
C PRO A 171 28.40 -4.67 10.97
N GLY A 172 27.54 -4.22 11.88
CA GLY A 172 27.11 -2.82 11.98
C GLY A 172 25.90 -2.45 11.11
N LEU A 173 25.72 -3.06 9.93
CA LEU A 173 24.56 -2.82 9.06
C LEU A 173 23.38 -3.78 9.29
N ARG A 174 23.45 -4.68 10.26
CA ARG A 174 22.36 -5.65 10.52
C ARG A 174 21.12 -5.01 11.15
N GLY A 175 21.32 -3.88 11.83
CA GLY A 175 20.32 -3.21 12.67
C GLY A 175 19.46 -2.18 11.95
N ARG A 176 18.68 -1.41 12.73
CA ARG A 176 17.91 -0.26 12.24
C ARG A 176 18.82 0.80 11.60
N LEU A 177 20.02 1.00 12.15
CA LEU A 177 21.04 1.88 11.57
C LEU A 177 21.46 1.44 10.18
N GLY A 178 21.55 0.13 9.92
CA GLY A 178 21.87 -0.38 8.59
C GLY A 178 20.73 -0.27 7.58
N THR A 179 19.48 -0.29 8.05
CA THR A 179 18.33 0.09 7.22
C THR A 179 18.42 1.56 6.82
N ALA A 180 18.68 2.45 7.78
CA ALA A 180 18.82 3.89 7.51
C ALA A 180 20.02 4.18 6.59
N GLY A 181 21.17 3.55 6.83
CA GLY A 181 22.36 3.66 5.98
C GLY A 181 22.12 3.17 4.54
N LEU A 182 21.37 2.08 4.36
CA LEU A 182 20.98 1.62 3.02
C LEU A 182 20.07 2.64 2.31
N VAL A 183 19.07 3.19 3.00
CA VAL A 183 18.17 4.21 2.43
C VAL A 183 18.96 5.47 2.07
N ALA A 184 19.86 5.92 2.95
CA ALA A 184 20.74 7.06 2.70
C ALA A 184 21.66 6.80 1.49
N PHE A 185 22.26 5.62 1.39
CA PHE A 185 23.08 5.22 0.25
C PHE A 185 22.30 5.29 -1.07
N LEU A 186 21.09 4.72 -1.11
CA LEU A 186 20.23 4.81 -2.29
C LEU A 186 19.85 6.26 -2.63
N ALA A 187 19.52 7.07 -1.63
CA ALA A 187 19.19 8.48 -1.82
C ALA A 187 20.38 9.30 -2.37
N ILE A 188 21.60 9.03 -1.89
CA ILE A 188 22.84 9.66 -2.40
C ILE A 188 23.09 9.27 -3.85
N LEU A 189 22.92 7.99 -4.21
CA LEU A 189 23.02 7.55 -5.61
C LEU A 189 22.03 8.31 -6.52
N TYR A 190 20.79 8.49 -6.06
CA TYR A 190 19.81 9.28 -6.81
C TYR A 190 20.16 10.76 -6.91
N ALA A 191 20.64 11.37 -5.82
CA ALA A 191 21.07 12.76 -5.81
C ALA A 191 22.26 13.00 -6.76
N ALA A 192 23.23 12.08 -6.77
CA ALA A 192 24.37 12.13 -7.68
C ALA A 192 23.95 12.00 -9.17
N GLY A 193 22.87 11.26 -9.45
CA GLY A 193 22.29 11.12 -10.80
C GLY A 193 21.25 12.19 -11.17
N ALA A 194 20.93 13.14 -10.29
CA ALA A 194 19.85 14.11 -10.51
C ALA A 194 20.21 15.26 -11.47
N ASN A 195 21.51 15.49 -11.69
CA ASN A 195 22.01 16.55 -12.57
C ASN A 195 21.74 16.22 -14.05
N TYR A 196 20.59 16.64 -14.56
CA TYR A 196 20.17 16.35 -15.94
C TYR A 196 21.00 17.07 -17.02
N GLN A 197 21.72 18.14 -16.67
CA GLN A 197 22.49 18.94 -17.64
C GLN A 197 23.79 18.26 -18.06
N HIS A 198 24.43 17.52 -17.16
CA HIS A 198 25.69 16.83 -17.43
C HIS A 198 25.46 15.38 -17.85
N THR A 199 26.33 14.87 -18.73
CA THR A 199 26.37 13.45 -19.03
C THR A 199 26.90 12.69 -17.82
N PRO A 200 26.16 11.69 -17.30
CA PRO A 200 26.64 10.93 -16.15
C PRO A 200 27.88 10.11 -16.53
N GLY A 201 28.84 10.02 -15.62
CA GLY A 201 29.99 9.12 -15.78
C GLY A 201 29.56 7.64 -15.86
N HIS A 202 30.46 6.78 -16.33
CA HIS A 202 30.16 5.35 -16.56
C HIS A 202 29.58 4.63 -15.32
N LEU A 203 30.14 4.87 -14.13
CA LEU A 203 29.66 4.26 -12.88
C LEU A 203 28.24 4.71 -12.51
N LEU A 204 27.93 6.00 -12.66
CA LEU A 204 26.59 6.54 -12.39
C LEU A 204 25.57 6.01 -13.40
N ARG A 205 25.98 5.79 -14.66
CA ARG A 205 25.14 5.18 -15.68
C ARG A 205 24.84 3.71 -15.37
N LEU A 206 25.82 2.96 -14.86
CA LEU A 206 25.64 1.59 -14.40
C LEU A 206 24.68 1.50 -13.20
N PHE A 207 24.85 2.38 -12.20
CA PHE A 207 23.99 2.46 -11.01
C PHE A 207 22.75 3.34 -11.20
N ASN A 208 22.18 3.35 -12.41
CA ASN A 208 20.90 4.01 -12.69
C ASN A 208 19.71 3.16 -12.20
N LEU A 209 19.59 3.02 -10.87
CA LEU A 209 18.61 2.12 -10.22
C LEU A 209 17.15 2.49 -10.50
N SER A 210 16.86 3.78 -10.70
CA SER A 210 15.52 4.30 -10.96
C SER A 210 15.17 4.36 -12.45
N GLY A 211 16.12 4.06 -13.34
CA GLY A 211 15.95 4.29 -14.77
C GLY A 211 15.78 5.77 -15.17
N SER A 212 15.92 6.73 -14.24
CA SER A 212 15.66 8.16 -14.50
C SER A 212 16.53 8.71 -15.62
N GLY A 213 17.77 8.26 -15.76
CA GLY A 213 18.64 8.64 -16.86
C GLY A 213 18.02 8.37 -18.24
N TYR A 214 17.36 7.21 -18.41
CA TYR A 214 16.69 6.85 -19.66
C TYR A 214 15.43 7.69 -19.91
N LEU A 215 14.70 8.03 -18.85
CA LEU A 215 13.54 8.93 -18.92
C LEU A 215 13.97 10.35 -19.30
N ILE A 216 15.04 10.87 -18.68
CA ILE A 216 15.59 12.19 -19.00
C ILE A 216 16.05 12.23 -20.46
N THR A 217 16.73 11.20 -20.97
CA THR A 217 17.12 11.15 -22.38
C THR A 217 15.91 11.14 -23.31
N ASN A 218 14.84 10.42 -22.95
CA ASN A 218 13.59 10.41 -23.71
C ASN A 218 12.90 11.79 -23.72
N ILE A 219 12.83 12.45 -22.56
CA ILE A 219 12.29 13.81 -22.43
C ILE A 219 13.09 14.80 -23.29
N LYS A 220 14.43 14.73 -23.23
CA LYS A 220 15.30 15.57 -24.08
C LYS A 220 15.03 15.35 -25.56
N GLN A 221 14.91 14.10 -26.00
CA GLN A 221 14.60 13.77 -27.40
C GLN A 221 13.21 14.30 -27.81
N ALA A 222 12.20 14.15 -26.97
CA ALA A 222 10.85 14.65 -27.23
C ALA A 222 10.83 16.19 -27.40
N VAL A 223 11.54 16.92 -26.53
CA VAL A 223 11.61 18.38 -26.59
C VAL A 223 12.33 18.88 -27.83
N VAL A 224 13.47 18.25 -28.18
CA VAL A 224 14.23 18.59 -29.40
C VAL A 224 13.41 18.27 -30.66
N GLN A 225 12.72 17.13 -30.71
CA GLN A 225 11.87 16.76 -31.85
C GLN A 225 10.67 17.69 -32.02
N SER A 226 10.15 18.24 -30.93
CA SER A 226 8.95 19.09 -30.96
C SER A 226 9.26 20.56 -31.22
N SER A 227 10.36 21.12 -30.67
CA SER A 227 10.65 22.56 -30.74
C SER A 227 12.00 22.92 -31.37
N GLY A 228 12.87 21.94 -31.64
CA GLY A 228 14.25 22.16 -32.08
C GLY A 228 15.16 22.78 -31.00
N LYS A 229 14.62 23.15 -29.83
CA LYS A 229 15.37 23.76 -28.72
C LYS A 229 15.78 22.72 -27.68
N PRO A 230 16.88 22.94 -26.95
CA PRO A 230 17.26 22.05 -25.84
C PRO A 230 16.30 22.17 -24.65
N LEU A 231 16.29 21.14 -23.81
CA LEU A 231 15.57 21.14 -22.53
C LEU A 231 16.21 22.15 -21.58
N THR A 232 15.51 23.25 -21.28
CA THR A 232 16.00 24.30 -20.38
C THR A 232 15.62 24.01 -18.94
N LEU A 233 14.37 23.60 -18.70
CA LEU A 233 13.83 23.35 -17.37
C LEU A 233 13.17 21.97 -17.30
N LEU A 234 13.66 21.15 -16.37
CA LEU A 234 13.00 19.94 -15.89
C LEU A 234 12.92 20.00 -14.37
N LYS A 235 11.70 20.06 -13.84
CA LYS A 235 11.46 19.89 -12.40
C LYS A 235 10.70 18.60 -12.17
N VAL A 236 11.20 17.77 -11.26
CA VAL A 236 10.56 16.55 -10.78
C VAL A 236 10.14 16.85 -9.35
N ILE A 237 8.84 16.77 -9.05
CA ILE A 237 8.23 17.33 -7.83
C ILE A 237 8.43 18.85 -7.78
N GLY A 238 7.48 19.60 -8.35
CA GLY A 238 7.56 21.06 -8.36
C GLY A 238 6.26 21.71 -7.90
N ALA A 239 6.39 22.68 -6.99
CA ALA A 239 5.38 23.70 -6.77
C ALA A 239 5.61 24.83 -7.79
N SER A 240 4.56 25.26 -8.49
CA SER A 240 4.61 26.48 -9.29
C SER A 240 3.85 27.62 -8.61
N THR A 241 4.43 28.81 -8.68
CA THR A 241 3.82 30.05 -8.18
C THR A 241 2.59 30.45 -9.02
N SER A 242 2.52 30.02 -10.28
CA SER A 242 1.35 30.18 -11.14
C SER A 242 0.58 28.86 -11.31
N THR A 243 -0.75 28.92 -11.23
CA THR A 243 -1.65 27.78 -11.46
C THR A 243 -1.91 27.50 -12.95
N ARG A 244 -1.62 28.49 -13.81
CA ARG A 244 -1.73 28.42 -15.27
C ARG A 244 -0.35 28.61 -15.91
N TYR A 245 0.02 27.65 -16.76
CA TYR A 245 1.19 27.78 -17.64
C TYR A 245 0.76 28.38 -18.98
N THR A 246 1.65 29.17 -19.58
CA THR A 246 1.42 29.89 -20.84
C THR A 246 1.81 29.07 -22.06
N GLY A 247 2.45 27.92 -21.89
CA GLY A 247 2.83 27.04 -22.98
C GLY A 247 1.64 26.61 -23.84
N ALA A 248 1.76 26.77 -25.16
CA ALA A 248 0.70 26.45 -26.12
C ALA A 248 0.94 25.15 -26.89
N HIS A 249 2.17 24.63 -26.91
CA HIS A 249 2.52 23.45 -27.70
C HIS A 249 2.26 22.15 -26.94
N ASN A 250 1.81 21.13 -27.66
CA ASN A 250 1.62 19.79 -27.11
C ASN A 250 2.93 19.00 -27.19
N LEU A 251 3.44 18.53 -26.04
CA LEU A 251 4.57 17.61 -25.98
C LEU A 251 4.06 16.17 -25.84
N VAL A 252 4.43 15.31 -26.79
CA VAL A 252 4.15 13.87 -26.72
C VAL A 252 5.48 13.15 -26.60
N PHE A 253 5.60 12.28 -25.58
CA PHE A 253 6.80 11.51 -25.39
C PHE A 253 6.79 10.26 -26.29
N PRO A 254 7.82 10.07 -27.14
CA PRO A 254 7.89 8.91 -28.01
C PRO A 254 8.20 7.65 -27.19
N THR A 255 7.98 6.48 -27.80
CA THR A 255 8.37 5.20 -27.19
C THR A 255 9.86 5.21 -26.85
N LEU A 256 10.20 4.77 -25.64
CA LEU A 256 11.57 4.80 -25.14
C LEU A 256 12.47 3.91 -26.01
N LYS A 257 13.45 4.52 -26.67
CA LYS A 257 14.45 3.83 -27.50
C LYS A 257 15.70 3.56 -26.66
N LEU A 258 15.87 2.31 -26.24
CA LEU A 258 17.07 1.84 -25.55
C LEU A 258 18.17 1.52 -26.55
N THR A 259 19.39 1.94 -26.25
CA THR A 259 20.58 1.59 -27.05
C THR A 259 21.17 0.26 -26.59
N GLY A 260 22.01 -0.39 -27.41
CA GLY A 260 22.70 -1.63 -27.03
C GLY A 260 23.54 -1.48 -25.75
N LEU A 261 24.12 -0.29 -25.53
CA LEU A 261 24.87 0.02 -24.32
C LEU A 261 23.97 0.13 -23.07
N ASP A 262 22.72 0.54 -23.24
CA ASP A 262 21.75 0.60 -22.13
C ASP A 262 21.37 -0.82 -21.67
N PHE A 263 21.12 -1.73 -22.62
CA PHE A 263 20.88 -3.14 -22.31
C PHE A 263 22.09 -3.79 -21.61
N LEU A 264 23.31 -3.47 -22.05
CA LEU A 264 24.53 -3.94 -21.40
C LEU A 264 24.61 -3.45 -19.95
N ASN A 265 24.34 -2.16 -19.68
CA ASN A 265 24.36 -1.63 -18.31
C ASN A 265 23.28 -2.28 -17.43
N MET A 266 22.07 -2.49 -17.96
CA MET A 266 21.01 -3.20 -17.24
C MET A 266 21.42 -4.64 -16.92
N GLY A 267 22.02 -5.35 -17.88
CA GLY A 267 22.52 -6.71 -17.70
C GLY A 267 23.62 -6.78 -16.64
N LEU A 268 24.60 -5.88 -16.69
CA LEU A 268 25.66 -5.79 -15.69
C LEU A 268 25.10 -5.48 -14.29
N LEU A 269 24.11 -4.61 -14.16
CA LEU A 269 23.48 -4.30 -12.88
C LEU A 269 22.77 -5.53 -12.28
N VAL A 270 22.07 -6.32 -13.11
CA VAL A 270 21.46 -7.59 -12.70
C VAL A 270 22.53 -8.60 -12.27
N LEU A 271 23.61 -8.73 -13.05
CA LEU A 271 24.73 -9.62 -12.71
C LEU A 271 25.40 -9.23 -11.39
N LEU A 272 25.59 -7.94 -11.13
CA LEU A 272 26.08 -7.44 -9.85
C LEU A 272 25.14 -7.82 -8.70
N GLY A 273 23.82 -7.69 -8.90
CA GLY A 273 22.81 -8.12 -7.94
C GLY A 273 22.92 -9.62 -7.61
N ILE A 274 23.04 -10.48 -8.63
CA ILE A 274 23.24 -11.93 -8.45
C ILE A 274 24.56 -12.20 -7.74
N GLY A 275 25.64 -11.48 -8.09
CA GLY A 275 26.93 -11.54 -7.41
C GLY A 275 26.81 -11.25 -5.91
N LEU A 276 26.04 -10.24 -5.51
CA LEU A 276 25.78 -9.93 -4.09
C LEU A 276 25.06 -11.09 -3.37
N VAL A 277 24.14 -11.79 -4.03
CA VAL A 277 23.44 -12.96 -3.47
C VAL A 277 24.41 -14.13 -3.25
N VAL A 278 25.30 -14.39 -4.21
CA VAL A 278 26.34 -15.42 -4.08
C VAL A 278 27.32 -15.07 -2.97
N LEU A 279 27.80 -13.82 -2.92
CA LEU A 279 28.67 -13.33 -1.86
C LEU A 279 28.00 -13.43 -0.48
N ALA A 280 26.73 -13.08 -0.37
CA ALA A 280 25.94 -13.25 0.85
C ALA A 280 25.87 -14.71 1.32
N ALA A 281 25.76 -15.67 0.40
CA ALA A 281 25.78 -17.09 0.72
C ALA A 281 27.16 -17.56 1.24
N LEU A 282 28.24 -17.00 0.72
CA LEU A 282 29.60 -17.27 1.20
C LEU A 282 29.84 -16.69 2.61
N LEU A 283 29.33 -15.49 2.87
CA LEU A 283 29.44 -14.78 4.15
C LEU A 283 28.51 -15.30 5.24
N LEU A 284 27.57 -16.20 4.92
CA LEU A 284 26.65 -16.78 5.90
C LEU A 284 27.43 -17.54 7.00
N GLU A 285 27.23 -17.10 8.24
CA GLU A 285 27.88 -17.64 9.44
C GLU A 285 27.69 -19.17 9.55
N ARG A 286 28.75 -19.90 9.95
CA ARG A 286 28.69 -21.36 10.20
C ARG A 286 28.20 -21.71 11.61
N ARG A 287 28.28 -20.77 12.56
CA ARG A 287 27.82 -20.91 13.95
C ARG A 287 27.13 -19.60 14.38
N PRO A 288 25.97 -19.65 15.06
CA PRO A 288 25.29 -18.43 15.53
C PRO A 288 26.13 -17.76 16.62
N ILE A 289 26.42 -16.47 16.44
CA ILE A 289 27.32 -15.70 17.33
C ILE A 289 26.61 -15.27 18.64
N SER A 290 25.28 -15.30 18.68
CA SER A 290 24.51 -14.91 19.86
C SER A 290 23.84 -16.12 20.51
N ALA A 291 24.14 -16.34 21.80
CA ALA A 291 23.35 -17.22 22.64
C ALA A 291 21.92 -16.66 22.73
N TYR A 292 20.93 -17.53 22.52
CA TYR A 292 19.52 -17.20 22.68
C TYR A 292 19.22 -17.05 24.17
N HIS A 293 18.91 -15.84 24.64
CA HIS A 293 18.24 -15.68 25.93
C HIS A 293 16.76 -16.04 25.71
N MET A 294 16.38 -17.30 25.99
CA MET A 294 14.98 -17.56 26.36
C MET A 294 14.71 -16.68 27.58
N GLY A 295 14.01 -15.56 27.39
CA GLY A 295 13.40 -14.88 28.52
C GLY A 295 12.58 -15.94 29.24
N ARG A 296 12.90 -16.21 30.51
CA ARG A 296 12.10 -17.11 31.35
C ARG A 296 10.65 -16.65 31.25
N TRP A 297 9.85 -17.37 30.48
CA TRP A 297 8.41 -17.24 30.54
C TRP A 297 8.00 -17.89 31.86
N GLU A 298 8.05 -17.12 32.94
CA GLU A 298 7.28 -17.45 34.13
C GLU A 298 5.82 -17.36 33.74
N MET A 299 5.24 -18.49 33.33
CA MET A 299 3.82 -18.62 33.19
C MET A 299 3.23 -18.56 34.60
N ARG A 300 3.02 -17.34 35.11
CA ARG A 300 2.23 -17.10 36.31
C ARG A 300 0.78 -17.42 35.96
N LEU A 301 0.44 -18.70 36.00
CA LEU A 301 -0.94 -19.13 36.02
C LEU A 301 -1.58 -18.44 37.22
N PRO A 302 -2.58 -17.56 37.03
CA PRO A 302 -3.34 -17.06 38.16
C PRO A 302 -3.92 -18.30 38.83
N ALA A 303 -3.57 -18.53 40.09
CA ALA A 303 -4.15 -19.59 40.89
C ALA A 303 -5.65 -19.27 41.02
N PHE A 304 -6.46 -19.82 40.11
CA PHE A 304 -7.89 -19.61 40.09
C PHE A 304 -8.49 -20.46 41.20
N ARG A 305 -8.38 -19.99 42.45
CA ARG A 305 -9.15 -20.52 43.56
C ARG A 305 -10.58 -20.04 43.36
N LEU A 306 -11.42 -20.86 42.75
CA LEU A 306 -12.87 -20.68 42.80
C LEU A 306 -13.31 -20.85 44.25
N PRO A 307 -13.82 -19.82 44.95
CA PRO A 307 -14.56 -20.06 46.15
C PRO A 307 -15.83 -20.81 45.74
N ALA A 308 -16.09 -21.96 46.36
CA ALA A 308 -17.25 -22.84 46.12
C ALA A 308 -18.61 -22.21 46.54
N LYS A 309 -18.71 -20.88 46.53
CA LYS A 309 -19.96 -20.16 46.72
C LYS A 309 -20.55 -19.97 45.34
N ARG A 310 -21.72 -20.56 45.09
CA ARG A 310 -22.53 -20.35 43.87
C ARG A 310 -22.39 -18.88 43.48
N LEU A 311 -21.70 -18.63 42.37
CA LEU A 311 -21.69 -17.30 41.75
C LEU A 311 -23.17 -16.96 41.58
N PRO A 312 -23.70 -15.92 42.25
CA PRO A 312 -25.05 -15.48 41.94
C PRO A 312 -25.06 -15.24 40.43
N ALA A 313 -26.08 -15.77 39.75
CA ALA A 313 -26.27 -15.52 38.33
C ALA A 313 -26.08 -14.02 38.14
N MET A 314 -24.97 -13.63 37.50
CA MET A 314 -24.60 -12.24 37.37
C MET A 314 -25.69 -11.65 36.47
N GLU A 315 -26.70 -11.02 37.08
CA GLU A 315 -27.78 -10.40 36.35
C GLU A 315 -27.14 -9.37 35.42
N MET A 316 -27.15 -9.68 34.12
CA MET A 316 -26.57 -8.86 33.07
C MET A 316 -27.42 -7.60 32.80
N ASN A 317 -28.08 -7.04 33.83
CA ASN A 317 -29.02 -5.95 33.70
C ASN A 317 -28.36 -4.55 33.63
N GLY A 318 -27.05 -4.44 33.91
CA GLY A 318 -26.26 -3.21 33.65
C GLY A 318 -25.53 -3.17 32.30
N ILE A 319 -25.72 -4.18 31.44
CA ILE A 319 -24.70 -4.61 30.47
C ILE A 319 -24.94 -4.09 29.02
N LYS A 320 -25.88 -3.16 28.80
CA LYS A 320 -26.08 -2.58 27.44
C LYS A 320 -24.93 -1.65 27.03
N HIS A 321 -24.49 -0.74 27.92
CA HIS A 321 -23.41 0.20 27.63
C HIS A 321 -22.02 -0.46 27.64
N SER A 322 -21.77 -1.40 28.56
CA SER A 322 -20.47 -2.09 28.62
C SER A 322 -20.24 -2.99 27.41
N GLN A 323 -21.28 -3.61 26.84
CA GLN A 323 -21.13 -4.48 25.67
C GLN A 323 -20.91 -3.71 24.36
N PHE A 324 -21.57 -2.56 24.17
CA PHE A 324 -21.26 -1.69 23.03
C PHE A 324 -19.81 -1.17 23.13
N TYR A 325 -19.39 -0.72 24.30
CA TYR A 325 -18.01 -0.31 24.57
C TYR A 325 -17.00 -1.44 24.30
N ILE A 326 -17.29 -2.67 24.73
CA ILE A 326 -16.44 -3.84 24.43
C ILE A 326 -16.37 -4.10 22.93
N SER A 327 -17.49 -4.05 22.20
CA SER A 327 -17.48 -4.20 20.74
C SER A 327 -16.68 -3.10 20.03
N SER A 328 -16.81 -1.84 20.44
CA SER A 328 -15.98 -0.74 19.92
C SER A 328 -14.50 -0.88 20.28
N ARG A 329 -14.20 -1.43 21.46
CA ARG A 329 -12.83 -1.72 21.89
C ARG A 329 -12.22 -2.90 21.14
N LEU A 330 -13.03 -3.90 20.78
CA LEU A 330 -12.60 -5.02 19.94
C LEU A 330 -12.25 -4.55 18.52
N LEU A 331 -13.02 -3.62 17.95
CA LEU A 331 -12.70 -3.02 16.64
C LEU A 331 -11.38 -2.26 16.64
N THR A 332 -11.07 -1.56 17.73
CA THR A 332 -9.82 -0.81 17.89
C THR A 332 -8.65 -1.68 18.35
N GLY A 333 -8.90 -2.90 18.85
CA GLY A 333 -7.88 -3.82 19.36
C GLY A 333 -6.85 -4.27 18.31
N GLY A 334 -7.20 -4.23 17.02
CA GLY A 334 -6.28 -4.53 15.92
C GLY A 334 -5.27 -3.42 15.58
N VAL A 335 -5.39 -2.26 16.24
CA VAL A 335 -4.72 -1.01 15.86
C VAL A 335 -4.04 -0.37 17.08
N THR A 336 -2.84 0.20 16.89
CA THR A 336 -2.14 0.90 17.98
C THR A 336 -2.80 2.24 18.33
N ASN A 337 -2.69 2.68 19.59
CA ASN A 337 -3.22 3.97 20.03
C ASN A 337 -2.70 5.15 19.19
N TYR A 338 -1.44 5.09 18.73
CA TYR A 338 -0.86 6.11 17.84
C TYR A 338 -1.59 6.21 16.51
N TRP A 339 -2.03 5.09 15.94
CA TRP A 339 -2.76 5.09 14.67
C TRP A 339 -4.17 5.65 14.82
N VAL A 340 -4.83 5.39 15.95
CA VAL A 340 -6.12 6.04 16.26
C VAL A 340 -5.96 7.56 16.36
N LEU A 341 -4.86 8.03 16.97
CA LEU A 341 -4.54 9.46 17.03
C LEU A 341 -4.34 10.07 15.63
N ILE A 342 -3.66 9.36 14.72
CA ILE A 342 -3.51 9.78 13.32
C ILE A 342 -4.87 9.91 12.63
N ILE A 343 -5.77 8.93 12.81
CA ILE A 343 -7.14 8.99 12.27
C ILE A 343 -7.88 10.23 12.80
N MET A 344 -7.77 10.51 14.10
CA MET A 344 -8.41 11.69 14.72
C MET A 344 -7.85 13.00 14.17
N ILE A 345 -6.54 13.11 13.95
CA ILE A 345 -5.93 14.31 13.32
C ILE A 345 -6.48 14.51 11.90
N ILE A 346 -6.53 13.44 11.10
CA ILE A 346 -7.05 13.51 9.72
C ILE A 346 -8.55 13.87 9.74
N TRP A 347 -9.31 13.33 10.69
CA TRP A 347 -10.72 13.66 10.86
C TRP A 347 -10.94 15.14 11.22
N LEU A 348 -10.12 15.71 12.11
CA LEU A 348 -10.13 17.14 12.41
C LEU A 348 -9.74 18.00 11.19
N TRP A 349 -8.78 17.53 10.39
CA TRP A 349 -8.41 18.21 9.14
C TRP A 349 -9.57 18.27 8.13
N ASN A 350 -10.42 17.23 8.07
CA ASN A 350 -11.61 17.23 7.22
C ASN A 350 -12.63 18.32 7.62
N TRP A 351 -12.69 18.72 8.90
CA TRP A 351 -13.51 19.87 9.32
C TRP A 351 -12.97 21.19 8.76
N GLY A 352 -11.65 21.37 8.72
CA GLY A 352 -11.00 22.59 8.24
C GLY A 352 -10.88 22.71 6.72
N SER A 353 -11.06 21.64 5.95
CA SER A 353 -10.83 21.66 4.49
C SER A 353 -11.95 22.35 3.70
N THR A 354 -11.62 23.04 2.60
CA THR A 354 -12.62 23.55 1.64
C THR A 354 -13.38 22.39 0.96
N TYR A 355 -14.54 22.67 0.34
CA TYR A 355 -15.36 21.62 -0.33
C TYR A 355 -14.55 20.83 -1.38
N SER A 356 -13.84 21.53 -2.26
CA SER A 356 -12.97 20.89 -3.27
C SER A 356 -11.81 20.10 -2.64
N GLY A 357 -11.20 20.62 -1.57
CA GLY A 357 -10.14 19.92 -0.84
C GLY A 357 -10.65 18.66 -0.15
N LEU A 358 -11.87 18.70 0.41
CA LEU A 358 -12.51 17.56 1.07
C LEU A 358 -12.70 16.39 0.12
N ILE A 359 -13.34 16.65 -1.03
CA ILE A 359 -13.69 15.65 -2.06
C ILE A 359 -12.44 14.99 -2.62
N HIS A 360 -11.45 15.77 -3.04
CA HIS A 360 -10.31 15.23 -3.79
C HIS A 360 -9.15 14.74 -2.92
N SER A 361 -9.15 15.04 -1.60
CA SER A 361 -8.01 14.68 -0.74
C SER A 361 -8.40 14.26 0.67
N ALA A 362 -8.99 15.13 1.48
CA ALA A 362 -9.14 14.87 2.92
C ALA A 362 -10.04 13.67 3.23
N PHE A 363 -11.15 13.52 2.50
CA PHE A 363 -12.12 12.45 2.72
C PHE A 363 -11.59 11.06 2.32
N PRO A 364 -11.01 10.88 1.11
CA PRO A 364 -10.34 9.63 0.78
C PRO A 364 -9.21 9.25 1.75
N ILE A 365 -8.38 10.21 2.17
CA ILE A 365 -7.27 9.95 3.10
C ILE A 365 -7.79 9.43 4.44
N LEU A 366 -8.88 10.00 4.95
CA LEU A 366 -9.52 9.55 6.18
C LEU A 366 -9.95 8.08 6.09
N PHE A 367 -10.69 7.73 5.04
CA PHE A 367 -11.19 6.36 4.88
C PHE A 367 -10.09 5.34 4.59
N LEU A 368 -9.03 5.73 3.87
CA LEU A 368 -7.85 4.88 3.71
C LEU A 368 -7.13 4.62 5.04
N ALA A 369 -7.06 5.62 5.94
CA ALA A 369 -6.45 5.45 7.26
C ALA A 369 -7.27 4.54 8.18
N VAL A 370 -8.59 4.54 8.04
CA VAL A 370 -9.53 3.76 8.88
C VAL A 370 -9.65 2.29 8.43
N ILE A 371 -9.18 1.93 7.23
CA ILE A 371 -9.25 0.55 6.69
C ILE A 371 -8.95 -0.56 7.71
N PRO A 372 -7.90 -0.49 8.56
CA PRO A 372 -7.63 -1.53 9.54
C PRO A 372 -8.79 -1.78 10.51
N LEU A 373 -9.53 -0.75 10.89
CA LEU A 373 -10.70 -0.84 11.78
C LEU A 373 -11.89 -1.51 11.07
N PHE A 374 -12.17 -1.13 9.81
CA PHE A 374 -13.22 -1.76 9.02
C PHE A 374 -12.89 -3.21 8.64
N ALA A 375 -11.61 -3.53 8.46
CA ALA A 375 -11.16 -4.87 8.12
C ALA A 375 -11.28 -5.87 9.28
N GLU A 376 -11.41 -5.41 10.53
CA GLU A 376 -11.72 -6.27 11.68
C GLU A 376 -13.17 -6.76 11.70
N LEU A 377 -14.09 -6.01 11.08
CA LEU A 377 -15.52 -6.37 11.04
C LEU A 377 -15.71 -7.74 10.38
N GLY A 378 -16.30 -8.69 11.11
CA GLY A 378 -16.56 -10.04 10.63
C GLY A 378 -15.34 -10.95 10.53
N ALA A 379 -14.17 -10.43 10.13
CA ALA A 379 -12.95 -11.23 10.00
C ALA A 379 -12.29 -11.53 11.35
N GLY A 380 -12.25 -10.55 12.27
CA GLY A 380 -11.59 -10.72 13.58
C GLY A 380 -12.22 -11.82 14.43
N GLY A 381 -13.56 -11.91 14.42
CA GLY A 381 -14.31 -12.94 15.13
C GLY A 381 -14.14 -14.36 14.56
N VAL A 382 -13.87 -14.48 13.24
CA VAL A 382 -13.55 -15.75 12.60
C VAL A 382 -12.11 -16.16 12.89
N GLN A 383 -11.14 -15.25 12.78
CA GLN A 383 -9.71 -15.57 12.92
C GLN A 383 -9.32 -15.98 14.35
N ASN A 384 -10.02 -15.43 15.35
CA ASN A 384 -9.78 -15.73 16.75
C ASN A 384 -10.71 -16.83 17.28
N ASP A 385 -11.45 -17.53 16.40
CA ASP A 385 -12.43 -18.58 16.73
C ASP A 385 -13.53 -18.18 17.74
N VAL A 386 -13.70 -16.88 17.98
CA VAL A 386 -14.71 -16.32 18.90
C VAL A 386 -16.11 -16.73 18.46
N TYR A 387 -16.39 -16.76 17.15
CA TYR A 387 -17.68 -17.21 16.66
C TYR A 387 -17.96 -18.70 16.89
N GLN A 388 -16.92 -19.56 16.94
CA GLN A 388 -17.12 -20.97 17.27
C GLN A 388 -17.54 -21.11 18.74
N TRP A 389 -16.88 -20.38 19.63
CA TRP A 389 -17.25 -20.35 21.05
C TRP A 389 -18.65 -19.76 21.26
N LEU A 390 -19.00 -18.65 20.60
CA LEU A 390 -20.31 -18.01 20.72
C LEU A 390 -21.49 -18.84 20.18
N ARG A 391 -21.25 -19.95 19.48
CA ARG A 391 -22.31 -20.90 19.09
C ARG A 391 -22.81 -21.74 20.25
N THR A 392 -22.03 -21.93 21.30
CA THR A 392 -22.46 -22.65 22.50
C THR A 392 -23.47 -21.85 23.33
N ILE A 393 -23.56 -20.54 23.09
CA ILE A 393 -24.49 -19.62 23.74
C ILE A 393 -25.70 -19.39 22.83
N PRO A 394 -26.94 -19.55 23.32
CA PRO A 394 -28.13 -19.32 22.51
C PRO A 394 -28.15 -17.91 21.91
N ASN A 395 -28.22 -17.82 20.58
CA ASN A 395 -28.16 -16.57 19.81
C ASN A 395 -26.88 -15.73 20.02
N GLY A 396 -25.82 -16.28 20.63
CA GLY A 396 -24.58 -15.55 20.93
C GLY A 396 -23.93 -14.97 19.69
N GLN A 397 -23.76 -15.79 18.64
CA GLN A 397 -23.20 -15.36 17.36
C GLN A 397 -24.02 -14.25 16.70
N ARG A 398 -25.36 -14.35 16.72
CA ARG A 398 -26.27 -13.34 16.11
C ARG A 398 -26.19 -12.01 16.85
N ARG A 399 -26.18 -12.03 18.19
CA ARG A 399 -26.06 -10.84 19.04
C ARG A 399 -24.72 -10.14 18.84
N GLN A 400 -23.62 -10.88 18.75
CA GLN A 400 -22.29 -10.33 18.48
C GLN A 400 -22.23 -9.69 17.09
N THR A 401 -22.74 -10.37 16.05
CA THR A 401 -22.79 -9.85 14.68
C THR A 401 -23.54 -8.52 14.62
N LEU A 402 -24.70 -8.42 15.30
CA LEU A 402 -25.49 -7.20 15.34
C LEU A 402 -24.75 -6.04 16.03
N ARG A 403 -23.95 -6.32 17.07
CA ARG A 403 -23.19 -5.28 17.78
C ARG A 403 -21.99 -4.78 17.00
N GLU A 404 -21.27 -5.68 16.36
CA GLU A 404 -20.20 -5.30 15.43
C GLU A 404 -20.74 -4.43 14.29
N CYS A 405 -21.92 -4.78 13.77
CA CYS A 405 -22.62 -3.97 12.78
C CYS A 405 -22.95 -2.57 13.31
N LEU A 406 -23.59 -2.47 14.48
CA LEU A 406 -23.93 -1.18 15.09
C LEU A 406 -22.69 -0.33 15.41
N ALA A 407 -21.62 -0.96 15.92
CA ALA A 407 -20.38 -0.26 16.22
C ALA A 407 -19.68 0.23 14.93
N GLY A 408 -19.70 -0.58 13.87
CA GLY A 408 -19.19 -0.20 12.55
C GLY A 408 -19.99 0.94 11.91
N ILE A 409 -21.33 0.90 12.01
CA ILE A 409 -22.22 1.97 11.53
C ILE A 409 -21.99 3.26 12.31
N ALA A 410 -21.92 3.19 13.64
CA ALA A 410 -21.62 4.36 14.48
C ALA A 410 -20.27 4.99 14.12
N LEU A 411 -19.22 4.17 13.95
CA LEU A 411 -17.90 4.62 13.51
C LEU A 411 -17.96 5.28 12.12
N SER A 412 -18.64 4.65 11.16
CA SER A 412 -18.77 5.18 9.80
C SER A 412 -19.50 6.52 9.78
N ILE A 413 -20.64 6.63 10.46
CA ILE A 413 -21.38 7.89 10.58
C ILE A 413 -20.49 8.98 11.20
N PHE A 414 -19.78 8.67 12.29
CA PHE A 414 -18.86 9.60 12.94
C PHE A 414 -17.79 10.14 11.99
N LEU A 415 -17.21 9.27 11.16
CA LEU A 415 -16.18 9.65 10.19
C LEU A 415 -16.71 10.53 9.05
N VAL A 416 -17.97 10.37 8.66
CA VAL A 416 -18.60 11.14 7.57
C VAL A 416 -19.16 12.49 8.04
N LEU A 417 -19.32 12.72 9.35
CA LEU A 417 -19.83 13.99 9.91
C LEU A 417 -19.23 15.28 9.29
N PRO A 418 -17.90 15.42 9.10
CA PRO A 418 -17.34 16.63 8.52
C PRO A 418 -17.75 16.86 7.05
N ALA A 419 -18.10 15.78 6.34
CA ALA A 419 -18.58 15.86 4.97
C ALA A 419 -20.08 16.18 4.92
N LEU A 420 -20.89 15.59 5.81
CA LEU A 420 -22.34 15.86 5.88
C LEU A 420 -22.64 17.34 6.15
N SER A 421 -21.81 18.02 6.94
CA SER A 421 -22.00 19.44 7.26
C SER A 421 -21.74 20.39 6.08
N LYS A 422 -21.09 19.92 5.01
CA LYS A 422 -20.66 20.74 3.86
C LYS A 422 -21.43 20.44 2.57
N VAL A 423 -22.29 19.44 2.60
CA VAL A 423 -22.96 18.85 1.42
C VAL A 423 -24.45 19.25 1.43
N PRO A 424 -25.06 19.59 0.27
CA PRO A 424 -26.47 19.95 0.20
C PRO A 424 -27.41 18.80 0.61
N ALA A 425 -28.63 19.13 1.02
CA ALA A 425 -29.55 18.19 1.69
C ALA A 425 -29.82 16.88 0.93
N PHE A 426 -30.00 16.95 -0.39
CA PHE A 426 -30.25 15.76 -1.21
C PHE A 426 -29.03 14.80 -1.27
N MET A 427 -27.82 15.36 -1.36
CA MET A 427 -26.58 14.58 -1.33
C MET A 427 -26.25 14.05 0.07
N MET A 428 -26.71 14.74 1.12
CA MET A 428 -26.53 14.31 2.51
C MET A 428 -27.17 12.93 2.75
N VAL A 429 -28.39 12.72 2.24
CA VAL A 429 -29.10 11.43 2.33
C VAL A 429 -28.33 10.34 1.59
N ALA A 430 -27.86 10.63 0.37
CA ALA A 430 -27.07 9.71 -0.43
C ALA A 430 -25.76 9.29 0.27
N LEU A 431 -25.05 10.26 0.86
CA LEU A 431 -23.82 10.02 1.59
C LEU A 431 -24.06 9.24 2.88
N PHE A 432 -25.18 9.49 3.56
CA PHE A 432 -25.61 8.73 4.73
C PHE A 432 -25.90 7.26 4.38
N ILE A 433 -26.61 7.00 3.27
CA ILE A 433 -26.87 5.63 2.78
C ILE A 433 -25.55 4.90 2.53
N TRP A 434 -24.59 5.55 1.86
CA TRP A 434 -23.26 4.98 1.63
C TRP A 434 -22.52 4.69 2.96
N ALA A 435 -22.58 5.62 3.92
CA ALA A 435 -21.95 5.47 5.23
C ALA A 435 -22.49 4.26 6.01
N VAL A 436 -23.80 3.98 5.92
CA VAL A 436 -24.43 2.81 6.55
C VAL A 436 -24.10 1.52 5.79
N GLN A 437 -24.03 1.57 4.47
CA GLN A 437 -23.76 0.40 3.63
C GLN A 437 -22.31 -0.11 3.79
N LEU A 438 -21.34 0.79 3.92
CA LEU A 438 -19.92 0.41 3.99
C LEU A 438 -19.61 -0.65 5.09
N PRO A 439 -19.97 -0.45 6.38
CA PRO A 439 -19.75 -1.44 7.43
C PRO A 439 -20.43 -2.79 7.16
N LEU A 440 -21.63 -2.79 6.58
CA LEU A 440 -22.39 -4.01 6.27
C LEU A 440 -21.65 -4.88 5.26
N VAL A 441 -21.13 -4.27 4.20
CA VAL A 441 -20.32 -4.96 3.19
C VAL A 441 -19.01 -5.47 3.79
N CYS A 442 -18.34 -4.65 4.61
CA CYS A 442 -17.09 -5.04 5.27
C CYS A 442 -17.30 -6.28 6.15
N GLN A 443 -18.34 -6.28 6.98
CA GLN A 443 -18.65 -7.39 7.87
C GLN A 443 -19.03 -8.66 7.10
N LEU A 444 -19.81 -8.54 6.02
CA LEU A 444 -20.17 -9.67 5.17
C LEU A 444 -18.92 -10.28 4.52
N LEU A 445 -18.10 -9.46 3.87
CA LEU A 445 -16.87 -9.92 3.21
C LEU A 445 -15.89 -10.53 4.21
N GLY A 446 -15.70 -9.89 5.37
CA GLY A 446 -14.84 -10.40 6.44
C GLY A 446 -15.31 -11.75 6.96
N ARG A 447 -16.62 -11.94 7.14
CA ARG A 447 -17.21 -13.21 7.62
C ARG A 447 -17.18 -14.32 6.57
N LEU A 448 -17.45 -14.01 5.30
CA LEU A 448 -17.44 -14.99 4.21
C LEU A 448 -16.03 -15.51 3.91
N THR A 449 -15.03 -14.64 4.01
CA THR A 449 -13.65 -14.96 3.62
C THR A 449 -12.77 -15.36 4.80
N GLY A 450 -13.19 -15.07 6.04
CA GLY A 450 -12.36 -15.28 7.25
C GLY A 450 -11.06 -14.48 7.25
N SER A 451 -10.97 -13.45 6.40
CA SER A 451 -9.74 -12.72 6.13
C SER A 451 -9.99 -11.22 6.08
N LYS A 452 -9.07 -10.45 6.65
CA LYS A 452 -9.06 -8.99 6.60
C LYS A 452 -8.76 -8.46 5.18
N ARG A 453 -8.17 -9.29 4.33
CA ARG A 453 -7.57 -8.88 3.04
C ARG A 453 -8.57 -8.43 1.97
N PRO A 454 -9.69 -9.13 1.74
CA PRO A 454 -10.66 -8.74 0.72
C PRO A 454 -11.29 -7.38 1.03
N VAL A 455 -11.61 -7.12 2.30
CA VAL A 455 -12.13 -5.82 2.77
C VAL A 455 -11.14 -4.69 2.47
N GLN A 456 -9.87 -4.91 2.79
CA GLN A 456 -8.80 -3.94 2.50
C GLN A 456 -8.71 -3.65 1.00
N LEU A 457 -8.66 -4.68 0.15
CA LEU A 457 -8.55 -4.50 -1.30
C LEU A 457 -9.75 -3.75 -1.90
N VAL A 458 -10.97 -4.09 -1.49
CA VAL A 458 -12.18 -3.47 -2.02
C VAL A 458 -12.25 -1.98 -1.67
N ILE A 459 -11.97 -1.60 -0.40
CA ILE A 459 -12.00 -0.19 0.01
C ILE A 459 -10.93 0.62 -0.75
N VAL A 460 -9.75 0.04 -0.95
CA VAL A 460 -8.64 0.73 -1.60
C VAL A 460 -8.92 0.93 -3.08
N LEU A 461 -9.42 -0.10 -3.75
CA LEU A 461 -9.85 -0.01 -5.15
C LEU A 461 -10.98 1.01 -5.30
N PHE A 462 -11.95 1.02 -4.39
CA PHE A 462 -13.05 1.98 -4.38
C PHE A 462 -12.54 3.43 -4.32
N PHE A 463 -11.72 3.75 -3.32
CA PHE A 463 -11.18 5.10 -3.19
C PHE A 463 -10.19 5.47 -4.29
N TYR A 464 -9.46 4.48 -4.83
CA TYR A 464 -8.61 4.69 -5.99
C TYR A 464 -9.41 5.15 -7.21
N LEU A 465 -10.46 4.41 -7.56
CA LEU A 465 -11.33 4.75 -8.69
C LEU A 465 -11.97 6.12 -8.48
N TYR A 466 -12.45 6.39 -7.27
CA TYR A 466 -13.05 7.67 -6.91
C TYR A 466 -12.08 8.85 -7.09
N ILE A 467 -10.86 8.76 -6.56
CA ILE A 467 -9.85 9.83 -6.71
C ILE A 467 -9.49 10.07 -8.18
N ASN A 468 -9.56 9.02 -9.02
CA ASN A 468 -9.32 9.12 -10.45
C ASN A 468 -10.55 9.57 -11.26
N GLY A 469 -11.61 10.05 -10.60
CA GLY A 469 -12.76 10.68 -11.24
C GLY A 469 -13.93 9.74 -11.52
N ALA A 470 -13.93 8.50 -11.03
CA ALA A 470 -15.11 7.66 -11.10
C ALA A 470 -16.22 8.23 -10.19
N PRO A 471 -17.47 8.38 -10.68
CA PRO A 471 -18.59 8.96 -9.93
C PRO A 471 -19.16 7.97 -8.91
N LEU A 472 -18.33 7.53 -7.96
CA LEU A 472 -18.68 6.54 -6.96
C LEU A 472 -19.37 7.19 -5.76
N LEU A 473 -18.83 8.30 -5.25
CA LEU A 473 -19.40 8.97 -4.08
C LEU A 473 -20.35 10.09 -4.49
N PRO A 474 -21.42 10.34 -3.70
CA PRO A 474 -22.49 11.28 -4.03
C PRO A 474 -22.11 12.74 -3.73
N PHE A 475 -20.98 13.19 -4.27
CA PHE A 475 -20.51 14.59 -4.15
C PHE A 475 -20.83 15.45 -5.38
N ASP A 476 -21.24 14.82 -6.50
CA ASP A 476 -21.61 15.50 -7.74
C ASP A 476 -23.09 15.24 -8.10
N GLN A 477 -23.79 16.28 -8.56
CA GLN A 477 -25.24 16.23 -8.84
C GLN A 477 -25.60 15.37 -10.06
N SER A 478 -24.71 15.32 -11.07
CA SER A 478 -25.01 14.76 -12.41
C SER A 478 -25.13 13.24 -12.47
N GLY A 479 -24.91 12.52 -11.36
CA GLY A 479 -24.92 11.06 -11.32
C GLY A 479 -25.38 10.47 -9.99
N LEU A 480 -26.19 11.18 -9.19
CA LEU A 480 -26.48 10.78 -7.80
C LEU A 480 -27.38 9.54 -7.67
N THR A 481 -28.31 9.34 -8.61
CA THR A 481 -29.41 8.36 -8.48
C THR A 481 -28.94 6.91 -8.67
N LEU A 482 -28.05 6.65 -9.63
CA LEU A 482 -27.58 5.29 -9.92
C LEU A 482 -26.70 4.73 -8.77
N PRO A 483 -25.66 5.42 -8.26
CA PRO A 483 -24.84 4.92 -7.17
C PRO A 483 -25.63 4.73 -5.87
N THR A 484 -26.56 5.63 -5.56
CA THR A 484 -27.38 5.52 -4.34
C THR A 484 -28.27 4.28 -4.35
N VAL A 485 -28.92 3.98 -5.48
CA VAL A 485 -29.70 2.75 -5.64
C VAL A 485 -28.79 1.52 -5.52
N ILE A 486 -27.62 1.53 -6.14
CA ILE A 486 -26.64 0.44 -6.03
C ILE A 486 -26.23 0.22 -4.57
N TYR A 487 -25.91 1.28 -3.81
CA TYR A 487 -25.57 1.16 -2.40
C TYR A 487 -26.74 0.65 -1.56
N LEU A 488 -27.96 1.07 -1.84
CA LEU A 488 -29.14 0.59 -1.13
C LEU A 488 -29.34 -0.93 -1.36
N VAL A 489 -29.28 -1.37 -2.62
CA VAL A 489 -29.41 -2.79 -3.00
C VAL A 489 -28.30 -3.64 -2.35
N ILE A 490 -27.05 -3.19 -2.44
CA ILE A 490 -25.91 -3.89 -1.83
C ILE A 490 -26.04 -3.93 -0.30
N GLY A 491 -26.47 -2.82 0.32
CA GLY A 491 -26.69 -2.72 1.76
C GLY A 491 -27.77 -3.68 2.26
N LEU A 492 -28.94 -3.68 1.61
CA LEU A 492 -30.04 -4.60 1.94
C LEU A 492 -29.65 -6.07 1.70
N GLY A 493 -28.98 -6.36 0.59
CA GLY A 493 -28.47 -7.71 0.30
C GLY A 493 -27.47 -8.18 1.35
N SER A 494 -26.57 -7.29 1.80
CA SER A 494 -25.59 -7.60 2.84
C SER A 494 -26.23 -7.85 4.20
N LEU A 495 -27.20 -7.02 4.58
CA LEU A 495 -27.96 -7.18 5.82
C LEU A 495 -28.74 -8.50 5.82
N SER A 496 -29.42 -8.81 4.71
CA SER A 496 -30.09 -10.09 4.50
C SER A 496 -29.12 -11.27 4.72
N LEU A 497 -28.02 -11.32 3.97
CA LEU A 497 -27.04 -12.43 4.04
C LEU A 497 -26.35 -12.58 5.41
N LEU A 498 -26.17 -11.49 6.16
CA LEU A 498 -25.58 -11.54 7.51
C LEU A 498 -26.51 -12.19 8.54
N PHE A 499 -27.82 -11.99 8.41
CA PHE A 499 -28.82 -12.43 9.38
C PHE A 499 -29.69 -13.61 8.92
N PHE A 500 -29.56 -14.04 7.66
CA PHE A 500 -30.17 -15.28 7.21
C PHE A 500 -29.57 -16.49 7.97
N PRO A 501 -30.42 -17.42 8.47
CA PRO A 501 -29.95 -18.60 9.17
C PRO A 501 -29.22 -19.51 8.17
N LYS A 502 -27.89 -19.49 8.19
CA LYS A 502 -27.08 -20.52 7.54
C LYS A 502 -27.20 -21.80 8.36
N ILE A 503 -28.00 -22.74 7.87
CA ILE A 503 -27.91 -24.16 8.22
C ILE A 503 -26.55 -24.64 7.66
N TYR A 504 -25.50 -24.53 8.47
CA TYR A 504 -24.24 -25.19 8.14
C TYR A 504 -24.30 -26.63 8.65
N PRO A 505 -23.97 -27.63 7.82
CA PRO A 505 -23.81 -28.99 8.30
C PRO A 505 -22.69 -28.99 9.35
N ILE A 506 -22.96 -29.61 10.49
CA ILE A 506 -21.96 -29.89 11.51
C ILE A 506 -20.91 -30.78 10.82
N LYS A 507 -19.71 -30.24 10.58
CA LYS A 507 -18.57 -31.11 10.31
C LYS A 507 -18.21 -31.74 11.64
N ASN A 508 -18.62 -32.99 11.80
CA ASN A 508 -18.12 -33.89 12.84
C ASN A 508 -16.60 -34.07 12.70
#